data_AF-A0A6B3BLH9-F1
#
_entry.id   AF-A0A6B3BLH9-F1
#
_cell.length_a   1.000
_cell.length_b   1.000
_cell.length_c   1.000
_cell.angle_alpha   90.00
_cell.angle_beta   90.00
_cell.angle_gamma   90.00
#
_symmetry.space_group_name_H-M   'P 1'
#
loop_
_entity.id
_entity.type
_entity.pdbx_description
1 polymer ?
#
loop_
_entity_poly.entity_id
_entity_poly.type
_entity_poly.pdbx_seq_one_letter_code
_entity_poly.pdbx_strand_id
1 'polypeptide(L)'
;MPAAPSSPGKPLVTTTDSVSTTSPSRTRVVVGGGVGNALEWYDWSAYAAFAPLLAQQFFNPADATSAMLATLAVFAVGFVMRPVGGLFFGWPADRSGRQRSMVPAMSLTALGSLVIAVAPKEEARLIAALADGEPARTRITSFLQARTAGRE
;
A
#
# COMPACT_ATOMS: atom_id res chain seq x y z
N MET A 1 71.16 -9.20 45.91
CA MET A 1 70.53 -9.12 44.58
C MET A 1 69.12 -8.56 44.75
N PRO A 2 68.82 -7.31 44.34
CA PRO A 2 67.47 -6.77 44.43
C PRO A 2 66.59 -7.31 43.28
N ALA A 3 65.47 -7.94 43.64
CA ALA A 3 64.43 -8.37 42.71
C ALA A 3 63.62 -7.16 42.22
N ALA A 4 63.38 -7.09 40.92
CA ALA A 4 62.66 -6.01 40.25
C ALA A 4 61.16 -5.95 40.66
N PRO A 5 60.55 -4.76 40.71
CA PRO A 5 59.11 -4.64 40.96
C PRO A 5 58.28 -5.06 39.73
N SER A 6 57.32 -5.95 39.95
CA SER A 6 56.34 -6.42 38.96
C SER A 6 55.40 -5.29 38.53
N SER A 7 55.28 -5.12 37.21
CA SER A 7 54.47 -4.10 36.53
C SER A 7 52.99 -4.08 36.97
N PRO A 8 52.35 -2.89 37.09
CA PRO A 8 50.92 -2.78 37.33
C PRO A 8 50.11 -3.25 36.11
N GLY A 9 49.12 -4.12 36.35
CA GLY A 9 48.19 -4.60 35.33
C GLY A 9 47.40 -3.45 34.71
N LYS A 10 47.37 -3.41 33.36
CA LYS A 10 46.50 -2.51 32.59
C LYS A 10 45.04 -2.68 33.03
N PRO A 11 44.28 -1.58 33.24
CA PRO A 11 42.85 -1.69 33.48
C PRO A 11 42.18 -2.34 32.26
N LEU A 12 41.39 -3.37 32.51
CA LEU A 12 40.56 -4.06 31.54
C LEU A 12 39.54 -3.05 31.00
N VAL A 13 39.84 -2.47 29.84
CA VAL A 13 38.90 -1.63 29.09
C VAL A 13 37.71 -2.52 28.75
N THR A 14 36.63 -2.35 29.51
CA THR A 14 35.34 -2.92 29.17
C THR A 14 34.84 -2.11 27.98
N THR A 15 35.08 -2.59 26.76
CA THR A 15 34.44 -2.07 25.55
C THR A 15 32.96 -2.38 25.68
N THR A 16 32.24 -1.51 26.37
CA THR A 16 30.81 -1.39 26.18
C THR A 16 30.68 -0.81 24.77
N ASP A 17 30.40 -1.66 23.78
CA ASP A 17 29.99 -1.24 22.45
C ASP A 17 28.70 -0.44 22.60
N SER A 18 28.86 0.85 22.90
CA SER A 18 27.79 1.82 22.85
C SER A 18 27.39 1.91 21.38
N VAL A 19 26.30 1.23 21.01
CA VAL A 19 25.63 1.42 19.73
C VAL A 19 25.22 2.89 19.67
N SER A 20 26.09 3.71 19.09
CA SER A 20 25.82 5.11 18.84
C SER A 20 24.76 5.16 17.74
N THR A 21 23.49 5.28 18.12
CA THR A 21 22.44 5.72 17.21
C THR A 21 22.73 7.14 16.77
N THR A 22 23.55 7.29 15.72
CA THR A 22 23.82 8.58 15.10
C THR A 22 22.52 9.13 14.54
N SER A 23 22.05 10.26 15.07
CA SER A 23 20.88 10.97 14.57
C SER A 23 21.01 11.16 13.04
N PRO A 24 19.96 10.84 12.26
CA PRO A 24 20.04 10.90 10.81
C PRO A 24 20.45 12.31 10.37
N SER A 25 21.37 12.39 9.39
CA SER A 25 21.83 13.69 8.88
C SER A 25 20.64 14.50 8.36
N ARG A 26 20.68 15.82 8.56
CA ARG A 26 19.60 16.74 8.14
C ARG A 26 19.25 16.56 6.66
N THR A 27 20.25 16.33 5.82
CA THR A 27 20.10 16.00 4.39
C THR A 27 19.31 14.71 4.18
N ARG A 28 19.59 13.65 4.94
CA ARG A 28 18.87 12.38 4.85
C ARG A 28 17.40 12.52 5.25
N VAL A 29 17.10 13.36 6.24
CA VAL A 29 15.71 13.66 6.66
C VAL A 29 14.97 14.43 5.58
N VAL A 30 15.60 15.47 5.00
CA VAL A 30 14.99 16.29 3.94
C VAL A 30 14.76 15.47 2.66
N VAL A 31 15.75 14.71 2.22
CA VAL A 31 15.62 13.85 1.03
C VAL A 31 14.60 12.75 1.29
N GLY A 32 14.63 12.11 2.46
CA GLY A 32 13.65 11.08 2.83
C GLY A 32 12.21 11.61 2.88
N GLY A 33 12.01 12.85 3.35
CA GLY A 33 10.70 13.52 3.30
C GLY A 33 10.28 13.90 1.88
N GLY A 34 11.20 14.41 1.07
CA GLY A 34 10.96 14.80 -0.32
C GLY A 34 10.60 13.62 -1.22
N VAL A 35 11.27 12.47 -1.04
CA VAL A 35 10.94 11.23 -1.77
C VAL A 35 9.54 10.74 -1.42
N GLY A 36 9.15 10.80 -0.14
CA GLY A 36 7.77 10.46 0.27
C GLY A 36 6.73 11.35 -0.41
N ASN A 37 6.95 12.66 -0.40
CA ASN A 37 6.08 13.60 -1.10
C ASN A 37 6.04 13.35 -2.62
N ALA A 38 7.18 13.05 -3.24
CA ALA A 38 7.22 12.72 -4.67
C ALA A 38 6.45 11.43 -5.00
N LEU A 39 6.56 10.40 -4.17
CA LEU A 39 5.80 9.14 -4.34
C LEU A 39 4.29 9.38 -4.21
N GLU A 40 3.87 10.20 -3.26
CA GLU A 40 2.46 10.59 -3.11
C GLU A 40 1.92 11.30 -4.36
N TRP A 41 2.70 12.19 -4.96
CA TRP A 41 2.34 12.88 -6.21
C TRP A 41 2.36 11.96 -7.43
N TYR A 42 3.31 11.03 -7.47
CA TYR A 42 3.42 10.03 -8.53
C TYR A 42 2.19 9.13 -8.54
N ASP A 43 1.79 8.58 -7.39
CA ASP A 43 0.63 7.68 -7.30
C ASP A 43 -0.67 8.35 -7.75
N TRP A 44 -0.89 9.60 -7.33
CA TRP A 44 -2.02 10.41 -7.79
C TRP A 44 -2.05 10.63 -9.29
N SER A 45 -0.90 10.98 -9.86
CA SER A 45 -0.77 11.24 -11.29
C SER A 45 -0.96 9.96 -12.10
N ALA A 46 -0.42 8.84 -11.60
CA ALA A 46 -0.61 7.53 -12.20
C ALA A 46 -2.09 7.11 -12.17
N TYR A 47 -2.78 7.24 -11.03
CA TYR A 47 -4.20 6.92 -10.94
C TYR A 47 -5.02 7.76 -11.92
N ALA A 48 -4.80 9.07 -11.97
CA ALA A 48 -5.51 9.96 -12.91
C ALA A 48 -5.25 9.60 -14.37
N ALA A 49 -4.01 9.24 -14.73
CA ALA A 49 -3.65 8.80 -16.08
C ALA A 49 -4.31 7.46 -16.45
N PHE A 50 -4.43 6.54 -15.49
CA PHE A 50 -5.05 5.23 -15.70
C PHE A 50 -6.56 5.21 -15.45
N ALA A 51 -7.19 6.31 -15.03
CA ALA A 51 -8.62 6.36 -14.69
C ALA A 51 -9.54 5.84 -15.82
N PRO A 52 -9.34 6.18 -17.11
CA PRO A 52 -10.18 5.63 -18.18
C PRO A 52 -10.06 4.10 -18.34
N LEU A 53 -8.86 3.55 -18.10
CA LEU A 53 -8.63 2.11 -18.13
C LEU A 53 -9.30 1.41 -16.93
N LEU A 54 -9.19 2.00 -15.74
CA LEU A 54 -9.85 1.49 -14.54
C LEU A 54 -11.38 1.51 -14.68
N ALA A 55 -11.94 2.57 -15.28
CA ALA A 55 -13.36 2.68 -15.55
C ALA A 55 -13.89 1.50 -16.39
N GLN A 56 -13.19 1.13 -17.45
CA GLN A 56 -13.59 0.03 -18.35
C GLN A 56 -13.38 -1.36 -17.75
N GLN A 57 -12.38 -1.53 -16.87
CA GLN A 57 -12.02 -2.83 -16.31
C GLN A 57 -12.79 -3.16 -15.02
N PHE A 58 -13.11 -2.15 -14.21
CA PHE A 58 -13.74 -2.34 -12.89
C PHE A 58 -15.22 -1.94 -12.84
N PHE A 59 -15.68 -1.06 -13.72
CA PHE A 59 -17.07 -0.58 -13.75
C PHE A 59 -17.78 -0.97 -15.05
N ASN A 60 -19.12 -0.90 -15.05
CA ASN A 60 -19.94 -1.42 -16.15
C ASN A 60 -19.63 -0.67 -17.47
N PRO A 61 -19.15 -1.36 -18.52
CA PRO A 61 -18.80 -0.72 -19.78
C PRO A 61 -20.02 -0.23 -20.58
N ALA A 62 -21.24 -0.64 -20.22
CA ALA A 62 -22.47 -0.24 -20.91
C ALA A 62 -22.79 1.26 -20.77
N ASP A 63 -22.33 1.89 -19.68
CA ASP A 63 -22.41 3.34 -19.50
C ASP A 63 -21.04 3.89 -19.10
N ALA A 64 -20.26 4.30 -20.10
CA ALA A 64 -18.93 4.86 -19.94
C ALA A 64 -18.91 6.11 -19.04
N THR A 65 -20.00 6.88 -19.00
CA THR A 65 -20.08 8.09 -18.17
C THR A 65 -20.19 7.72 -16.70
N SER A 66 -21.10 6.80 -16.36
CA SER A 66 -21.25 6.29 -14.99
C SER A 66 -19.98 5.61 -14.50
N ALA A 67 -19.31 4.82 -15.35
CA ALA A 67 -18.04 4.17 -15.03
C ALA A 67 -16.90 5.16 -14.73
N MET A 68 -16.80 6.24 -15.52
CA MET A 68 -15.80 7.29 -15.29
C MET A 68 -16.12 8.07 -14.00
N LEU A 69 -17.39 8.41 -13.76
CA LEU A 69 -17.83 9.07 -12.53
C LEU A 69 -17.54 8.23 -11.29
N ALA A 70 -17.75 6.91 -11.34
CA ALA A 70 -17.42 6.01 -10.25
C ALA A 70 -15.90 5.96 -9.99
N THR A 71 -15.09 5.95 -11.04
CA THR A 71 -13.62 5.99 -10.93
C THR A 71 -13.12 7.30 -10.33
N LEU A 72 -13.74 8.43 -10.70
CA LEU A 72 -13.48 9.74 -10.12
C LEU A 72 -13.98 9.83 -8.67
N ALA A 73 -15.08 9.16 -8.33
CA ALA A 73 -15.56 9.09 -6.95
C ALA A 73 -14.57 8.34 -6.05
N VAL A 74 -13.96 7.25 -6.53
CA VAL A 74 -12.86 6.57 -5.82
C VAL A 74 -11.66 7.51 -5.62
N PHE A 75 -11.31 8.30 -6.64
CA PHE A 75 -10.27 9.33 -6.51
C PHE A 75 -10.62 10.38 -5.44
N ALA A 76 -11.88 10.83 -5.40
CA ALA A 76 -12.40 11.77 -4.41
C ALA A 76 -12.32 11.22 -2.97
N VAL A 77 -12.66 9.93 -2.78
CA VAL A 77 -12.50 9.25 -1.49
C VAL A 77 -11.03 9.25 -1.04
N GLY A 78 -10.09 9.11 -1.99
CA GLY A 78 -8.65 9.22 -1.72
C GLY A 78 -8.25 10.57 -1.10
N PHE A 79 -8.89 11.68 -1.50
CA PHE A 79 -8.63 12.99 -0.88
C PHE A 79 -9.11 13.07 0.57
N VAL A 80 -10.24 12.43 0.89
CA VAL A 80 -10.75 12.35 2.26
C VAL A 80 -9.89 11.42 3.12
N MET A 81 -9.37 10.35 2.54
CA MET A 81 -8.52 9.39 3.25
C MET A 81 -7.15 9.96 3.63
N ARG A 82 -6.64 11.00 2.98
CA ARG A 82 -5.37 11.65 3.36
C ARG A 82 -5.36 12.30 4.74
N PRO A 83 -6.28 13.23 5.09
CA PRO A 83 -6.35 13.78 6.43
C PRO A 83 -6.65 12.69 7.47
N VAL A 84 -7.47 11.69 7.12
CA VAL A 84 -7.75 10.55 7.98
C VAL A 84 -6.47 9.75 8.26
N GLY A 85 -5.70 9.38 7.24
CA GLY A 85 -4.41 8.70 7.38
C GLY A 85 -3.40 9.51 8.18
N GLY A 86 -3.35 10.83 7.97
CA GLY A 86 -2.53 11.74 8.76
C GLY A 86 -2.92 11.79 10.23
N LEU A 87 -4.21 11.71 10.56
CA LEU A 87 -4.67 11.67 11.95
C LEU A 87 -4.37 10.32 12.61
N PHE A 88 -4.68 9.20 11.93
CA PHE A 88 -4.50 7.85 12.47
C PHE A 88 -3.02 7.43 12.57
N PHE A 89 -2.20 7.77 11.57
CA PHE A 89 -0.79 7.39 11.55
C PHE A 89 0.16 8.52 11.98
N GLY A 90 -0.25 9.78 11.90
CA GLY A 90 0.55 10.93 12.34
C GLY A 90 0.57 11.10 13.86
N TRP A 91 -0.57 10.93 14.54
CA TRP A 91 -0.60 11.05 16.01
C TRP A 91 0.31 10.03 16.73
N PRO A 92 0.33 8.74 16.33
CA PRO A 92 1.32 7.79 16.84
C PRO A 92 2.74 8.06 16.35
N ALA A 93 2.93 8.61 15.14
CA ALA A 93 4.26 8.95 14.61
C ALA A 93 4.97 10.00 15.46
N ASP A 94 4.24 11.02 15.92
CA ASP A 94 4.77 12.12 16.72
C ASP A 94 5.11 11.68 18.16
N ARG A 95 4.43 10.63 18.67
CA ARG A 95 4.58 10.19 20.08
C ARG A 95 5.49 8.99 20.26
N SER A 96 5.53 8.06 19.31
CA SER A 96 6.21 6.75 19.43
C SER A 96 7.41 6.58 18.50
N GLY A 97 7.72 7.58 17.67
CA GLY A 97 8.85 7.57 16.75
C GLY A 97 8.46 7.11 15.34
N ARG A 98 9.02 7.81 14.33
CA ARG A 98 8.67 7.70 12.90
C ARG A 98 8.73 6.28 12.30
N GLN A 99 9.57 5.40 12.84
CA GLN A 99 9.66 4.01 12.37
C GLN A 99 8.46 3.15 12.78
N ARG A 100 7.84 3.42 13.95
CA ARG A 100 6.70 2.63 14.44
C ARG A 100 5.41 2.90 13.68
N SER A 101 5.29 4.06 13.00
CA SER A 101 4.16 4.37 12.12
C SER A 101 4.38 3.90 10.67
N MET A 102 5.63 3.80 10.20
CA MET A 102 5.92 3.38 8.81
C MET A 102 5.63 1.88 8.56
N VAL A 103 5.95 1.01 9.53
CA VAL A 103 5.70 -0.44 9.40
C VAL A 103 4.22 -0.76 9.16
N PRO A 104 3.27 -0.31 10.01
CA PRO A 104 1.85 -0.60 9.79
C PRO A 104 1.29 0.04 8.51
N ALA A 105 1.77 1.23 8.11
CA ALA A 105 1.38 1.84 6.84
C ALA A 105 1.81 0.99 5.65
N MET A 106 3.06 0.52 5.63
CA MET A 106 3.55 -0.38 4.58
C MET A 106 2.84 -1.73 4.58
N SER A 107 2.55 -2.29 5.76
CA SER A 107 1.76 -3.52 5.88
C SER A 107 0.35 -3.36 5.35
N LEU A 108 -0.30 -2.21 5.60
CA LEU A 108 -1.64 -1.92 5.09
C LEU A 108 -1.64 -1.80 3.56
N THR A 109 -0.65 -1.10 2.98
CA THR A 109 -0.49 -1.02 1.53
C THR A 109 -0.22 -2.41 0.92
N ALA A 110 0.63 -3.22 1.53
CA ALA A 110 0.90 -4.59 1.07
C ALA A 110 -0.35 -5.48 1.14
N LEU A 111 -1.14 -5.35 2.22
CA LEU A 111 -2.40 -6.06 2.38
C LEU A 111 -3.42 -5.63 1.33
N GLY A 112 -3.53 -4.33 1.04
CA GLY A 112 -4.38 -3.80 -0.03
C GLY A 112 -4.04 -4.38 -1.40
N SER A 113 -2.74 -4.42 -1.73
CA SER A 113 -2.26 -5.04 -2.97
C SER A 113 -2.56 -6.55 -3.02
N LEU A 114 -2.44 -7.25 -1.89
CA LEU A 114 -2.79 -8.66 -1.80
C LEU A 114 -4.30 -8.89 -2.02
N VAL A 115 -5.15 -8.05 -1.44
CA VAL A 115 -6.60 -8.12 -1.63
C VAL A 115 -6.98 -7.89 -3.09
N ILE A 116 -6.37 -6.90 -3.76
CA ILE A 116 -6.61 -6.66 -5.19
C ILE A 116 -6.10 -7.83 -6.05
N ALA A 117 -4.96 -8.43 -5.69
CA ALA A 117 -4.39 -9.56 -6.41
C ALA A 117 -5.25 -10.84 -6.29
N VAL A 118 -5.89 -11.03 -5.13
CA VAL A 118 -6.74 -12.20 -4.84
C VAL A 118 -8.20 -11.94 -5.24
N ALA A 119 -8.60 -10.69 -5.46
CA ALA A 119 -9.96 -10.34 -5.85
C ALA A 119 -10.34 -11.00 -7.21
N PRO A 120 -11.37 -11.87 -7.24
CA PRO A 120 -11.83 -12.46 -8.48
C PRO A 120 -12.49 -11.39 -9.35
N LYS A 121 -11.86 -11.08 -10.49
CA LYS A 121 -12.29 -10.05 -11.46
C LYS A 121 -13.69 -10.29 -12.04
N GLU A 122 -14.23 -11.49 -11.86
CA GLU A 122 -15.48 -11.97 -12.45
C GLU A 122 -16.69 -11.91 -11.49
N GLU A 123 -16.48 -11.86 -10.16
CA GLU A 123 -17.60 -11.83 -9.20
C GLU A 123 -18.32 -10.48 -9.16
N ALA A 124 -17.61 -9.38 -9.42
CA ALA A 124 -18.24 -8.06 -9.62
C ALA A 124 -19.22 -8.05 -10.80
N ARG A 125 -18.96 -8.88 -11.83
CA ARG A 125 -19.84 -9.04 -12.99
C ARG A 125 -21.05 -9.92 -12.68
N LEU A 126 -20.91 -10.91 -11.79
CA LEU A 126 -21.99 -11.78 -11.31
C LEU A 126 -23.00 -11.04 -10.43
N ILE A 127 -22.55 -10.12 -9.56
CA ILE A 127 -23.43 -9.33 -8.70
C ILE A 127 -24.20 -8.27 -9.52
N ALA A 128 -23.57 -7.63 -10.51
CA ALA A 128 -24.25 -6.76 -11.46
C ALA A 128 -25.27 -7.54 -12.33
N ALA A 129 -24.92 -8.74 -12.78
CA ALA A 129 -25.84 -9.60 -13.52
C ALA A 129 -27.03 -10.09 -12.67
N LEU A 130 -26.87 -10.23 -11.34
CA LEU A 130 -27.97 -10.54 -10.42
C LEU A 130 -28.92 -9.35 -10.19
N ALA A 131 -28.45 -8.11 -10.37
CA ALA A 131 -29.25 -6.90 -10.24
C ALA A 131 -30.13 -6.60 -11.46
N ASP A 132 -29.80 -7.11 -12.65
CA ASP A 132 -30.51 -6.85 -13.91
C ASP A 132 -31.77 -7.72 -14.16
N GLY A 133 -32.18 -8.59 -13.22
CA GLY A 133 -33.48 -9.28 -13.31
C GLY A 133 -33.65 -10.31 -14.45
N GLU A 134 -32.58 -10.71 -15.13
CA GLU A 134 -32.63 -11.68 -16.24
C GLU A 134 -32.97 -13.11 -15.73
N PRO A 135 -33.98 -13.79 -16.31
CA PRO A 135 -34.44 -15.10 -15.87
C PRO A 135 -33.32 -16.14 -15.93
N ALA A 136 -33.20 -16.92 -14.85
CA ALA A 136 -32.15 -17.90 -14.58
C ALA A 136 -31.88 -18.94 -15.69
N ARG A 137 -32.75 -19.04 -16.70
CA ARG A 137 -32.67 -19.97 -17.83
C ARG A 137 -31.52 -19.68 -18.80
N THR A 138 -31.12 -18.41 -18.97
CA THR A 138 -30.04 -18.04 -19.90
C THR A 138 -28.64 -18.32 -19.31
N ARG A 139 -28.56 -18.47 -17.98
CA ARG A 139 -27.29 -18.54 -17.23
C ARG A 139 -26.62 -19.92 -17.25
N ILE A 140 -27.41 -20.99 -17.33
CA ILE A 140 -26.86 -22.36 -17.39
C ILE A 140 -26.22 -22.61 -18.77
N THR A 141 -26.81 -22.04 -19.83
CA THR A 141 -26.34 -22.22 -21.21
C THR A 141 -25.00 -21.52 -21.45
N SER A 142 -24.82 -20.29 -20.94
CA SER A 142 -23.54 -19.57 -21.08
C SER A 142 -22.43 -20.18 -20.23
N PHE A 143 -22.76 -20.75 -19.06
CA PHE A 143 -21.80 -21.45 -18.20
C PHE A 143 -21.28 -22.75 -18.84
N LEU A 144 -22.13 -23.46 -19.57
CA LEU A 144 -21.74 -24.66 -20.34
C LEU A 144 -20.91 -24.30 -21.58
N GLN A 145 -21.24 -23.18 -22.26
CA GLN A 145 -20.48 -22.72 -23.42
C GLN A 145 -19.08 -22.21 -23.03
N ALA A 146 -18.96 -21.47 -21.92
CA ALA A 146 -17.67 -20.98 -21.43
C ALA A 146 -16.74 -22.12 -20.98
N ARG A 147 -17.26 -23.20 -20.41
CA ARG A 147 -16.45 -24.39 -20.05
C ARG A 147 -15.95 -25.18 -21.26
N THR A 148 -16.60 -25.06 -22.40
CA THR A 148 -16.25 -25.82 -23.62
C THR A 148 -15.19 -25.10 -24.45
N ALA A 149 -15.06 -23.77 -24.31
CA ALA A 149 -14.07 -22.96 -25.04
C ALA A 149 -12.67 -22.92 -24.39
N GLY A 150 -12.49 -23.48 -23.19
CA GLY A 150 -11.22 -23.44 -22.44
C GLY A 150 -10.39 -24.73 -22.46
N ARG A 151 -10.52 -25.58 -23.49
CA ARG A 151 -9.81 -26.88 -23.58
C ARG A 151 -9.00 -27.10 -24.86
N GLU A 152 -8.64 -26.06 -25.60
CA GLU A 152 -7.62 -26.12 -26.65
C GLU A 152 -6.50 -25.11 -26.42
#